data_AF-K8EH78-F1
#
_entry.id   AF-K8EH78-F1
#
_cell.length_a   1.000
_cell.length_b   1.000
_cell.length_c   1.000
_cell.angle_alpha   90.00
_cell.angle_beta   90.00
_cell.angle_gamma   90.00
#
_symmetry.space_group_name_H-M   'P 1'
#
loop_
_entity.id
_entity.type
_entity.pdbx_description
1 polymer ?
#
loop_
_entity_poly.entity_id
_entity_poly.type
_entity_poly.pdbx_seq_one_letter_code
_entity_poly.pdbx_strand_id
1 'polypeptide(L)'
;MQRCVVVGRRYPSSSSAIIEKNEREKKKKCSRRFRRSSTVVGNNNDNDDDGRRRNQINLKANERANERRKQAVIELSKREEACKGYCNLCGKTHTLERTREAEEVAKALLEKLRKQKSVSDEDESGQFLVEDVYDQRTGGKMIGVLLCETTTTTTTTTSERKVLKAFSGQWMGEWVVPGWCPPLARLTHDSLEYIEEREKIEKLSEEIKRLEKEASWSSSGSSGTAATAVTELKTKRKNMSRALLERIWDSYSLPSFRKERKMSEGDDDDNSDNSNSSSIRSSSDIENNRRKLVELNIRKCYYGDASKLPCGCGDCAAPKLLAECARKGWKPIAIAETWMGPNVKRGAGLREEGVFYGACLERCRPILGHMLCDAALELE
;
A
#
# COMPACT_ATOMS: atom_id res chain seq x y z
N MET A 1 -28.76 31.70 42.11
CA MET A 1 -29.03 32.13 40.72
C MET A 1 -28.00 33.18 40.32
N GLN A 2 -26.97 32.77 39.58
CA GLN A 2 -26.06 33.71 38.91
C GLN A 2 -25.53 33.03 37.64
N ARG A 3 -25.69 33.74 36.53
CA ARG A 3 -25.50 33.29 35.15
C ARG A 3 -24.02 33.13 34.83
N CYS A 4 -23.64 31.96 34.32
CA CYS A 4 -22.32 31.75 33.70
C CYS A 4 -22.35 32.20 32.24
N VAL A 5 -21.33 32.96 31.85
CA VAL A 5 -21.12 33.62 30.56
C VAL A 5 -20.64 32.61 29.52
N VAL A 6 -21.35 32.48 28.40
CA VAL A 6 -20.92 31.72 27.22
C VAL A 6 -20.08 32.64 26.33
N VAL A 7 -18.77 32.37 26.23
CA VAL A 7 -17.86 33.03 25.27
C VAL A 7 -17.82 32.18 24.01
N GLY A 8 -18.56 32.58 22.98
CA GLY A 8 -18.48 32.00 21.63
C GLY A 8 -17.22 32.48 20.90
N ARG A 9 -16.33 31.55 20.53
CA ARG A 9 -15.27 31.81 19.55
C ARG A 9 -15.83 31.62 18.13
N ARG A 10 -15.76 32.70 17.35
CA ARG A 10 -16.18 32.80 15.95
C ARG A 10 -15.17 32.11 15.03
N TYR A 11 -15.65 31.29 14.10
CA TYR A 11 -14.95 30.92 12.87
C TYR A 11 -15.12 32.04 11.83
N PRO A 12 -14.06 32.51 11.14
CA PRO A 12 -14.22 33.41 10.02
C PRO A 12 -14.60 32.63 8.74
N SER A 13 -15.77 32.93 8.23
CA SER A 13 -16.24 32.60 6.88
C SER A 13 -15.58 33.53 5.85
N SER A 14 -14.82 32.99 4.90
CA SER A 14 -14.33 33.75 3.73
C SER A 14 -14.58 32.98 2.44
N SER A 15 -15.83 33.03 1.93
CA SER A 15 -16.21 32.49 0.62
C SER A 15 -16.35 33.56 -0.48
N SER A 16 -16.00 34.82 -0.22
CA SER A 16 -16.21 35.91 -1.20
C SER A 16 -14.96 36.32 -1.99
N ALA A 17 -13.75 35.90 -1.60
CA ALA A 17 -12.50 36.34 -2.26
C ALA A 17 -12.01 35.43 -3.41
N ILE A 18 -12.67 34.29 -3.66
CA ILE A 18 -12.23 33.30 -4.67
C ILE A 18 -12.99 33.45 -6.00
N ILE A 19 -14.15 34.09 -5.99
CA ILE A 19 -15.00 34.22 -7.19
C ILE A 19 -14.52 35.34 -8.13
N GLU A 20 -14.01 36.46 -7.62
CA GLU A 20 -13.56 37.58 -8.46
C GLU A 20 -12.25 37.34 -9.24
N LYS A 21 -11.38 36.43 -8.78
CA LYS A 21 -10.14 36.11 -9.52
C LYS A 21 -10.39 35.29 -10.79
N ASN A 22 -11.46 34.48 -10.82
CA ASN A 22 -11.75 33.61 -11.96
C ASN A 22 -12.43 34.32 -13.15
N GLU A 23 -13.07 35.48 -12.94
CA GLU A 23 -13.67 36.25 -14.04
C GLU A 23 -12.64 37.12 -14.80
N ARG A 24 -11.61 37.63 -14.11
CA ARG A 24 -10.51 38.39 -14.77
C ARG A 24 -9.63 37.53 -15.67
N GLU A 25 -9.49 36.23 -15.38
CA GLU A 25 -8.74 35.31 -16.24
C GLU A 25 -9.55 34.85 -17.48
N LYS A 26 -10.88 34.75 -17.38
CA LYS A 26 -11.74 34.43 -18.53
C LYS A 26 -11.81 35.57 -19.55
N LYS A 27 -11.81 36.84 -19.11
CA LYS A 27 -11.78 38.01 -20.02
C LYS A 27 -10.45 38.16 -20.78
N LYS A 28 -9.31 37.73 -20.20
CA LYS A 28 -8.00 37.73 -20.91
C LYS A 28 -7.85 36.59 -21.94
N LYS A 29 -8.62 35.50 -21.82
CA LYS A 29 -8.63 34.40 -22.81
C LYS A 29 -9.55 34.66 -24.01
N CYS A 30 -10.56 35.53 -23.86
CA CYS A 30 -11.52 35.81 -24.94
C CYS A 30 -11.07 36.89 -25.94
N SER A 31 -10.06 37.71 -25.62
CA SER A 31 -9.61 38.80 -26.52
C SER A 31 -8.52 38.40 -27.53
N ARG A 32 -8.15 37.12 -27.63
CA ARG A 32 -7.06 36.64 -28.50
C ARG A 32 -7.53 35.86 -29.74
N ARG A 33 -8.82 35.89 -30.07
CA ARG A 33 -9.38 35.30 -31.29
C ARG A 33 -10.01 36.36 -32.18
N PHE A 34 -9.17 37.15 -32.83
CA PHE A 34 -9.50 37.77 -34.11
C PHE A 34 -8.18 38.10 -34.82
N ARG A 35 -7.62 37.11 -35.52
CA ARG A 35 -6.63 37.37 -36.58
C ARG A 35 -7.36 37.22 -37.90
N ARG A 36 -7.42 38.33 -38.63
CA ARG A 36 -7.89 38.41 -40.02
C ARG A 36 -7.18 37.36 -40.85
N SER A 37 -7.95 36.68 -41.69
CA SER A 37 -7.45 35.94 -42.84
C SER A 37 -6.76 36.94 -43.77
N SER A 38 -5.43 36.94 -43.78
CA SER A 38 -4.63 37.49 -44.86
C SER A 38 -3.76 36.36 -45.36
N THR A 39 -4.05 35.92 -46.57
CA THR A 39 -3.20 35.07 -47.40
C THR A 39 -1.82 35.72 -47.50
N VAL A 40 -0.89 35.26 -46.66
CA VAL A 40 0.54 35.51 -46.81
C VAL A 40 1.18 34.15 -46.88
N VAL A 41 1.69 33.82 -48.06
CA VAL A 41 2.59 32.69 -48.30
C VAL A 41 3.87 33.01 -47.52
N GLY A 42 3.96 32.50 -46.29
CA GLY A 42 5.08 32.68 -45.38
C GLY A 42 5.87 31.38 -45.23
N ASN A 43 7.17 31.46 -45.45
CA ASN A 43 8.13 30.36 -45.48
C ASN A 43 7.99 29.33 -44.33
N ASN A 44 8.17 28.06 -44.69
CA ASN A 44 8.09 26.86 -43.84
C ASN A 44 9.22 26.70 -42.79
N ASN A 45 9.84 27.76 -42.29
CA ASN A 45 11.01 27.64 -41.40
C ASN A 45 10.74 27.92 -39.90
N ASP A 46 9.58 28.45 -39.52
CA ASP A 46 9.29 28.84 -38.12
C ASP A 46 8.64 27.73 -37.26
N ASN A 47 8.18 26.63 -37.87
CA ASN A 47 7.54 25.52 -37.14
C ASN A 47 8.54 24.53 -36.53
N ASP A 48 9.76 24.44 -37.08
CA ASP A 48 10.79 23.50 -36.63
C ASP A 48 11.49 23.95 -35.34
N ASP A 49 11.60 25.25 -35.11
CA ASP A 49 12.29 25.80 -33.94
C ASP A 49 11.43 25.70 -32.65
N ASP A 50 10.11 25.91 -32.76
CA ASP A 50 9.18 25.67 -31.65
C ASP A 50 9.07 24.16 -31.32
N GLY A 51 9.10 23.29 -32.33
CA GLY A 51 9.18 21.84 -32.17
C GLY A 51 10.46 21.39 -31.44
N ARG A 52 11.64 21.90 -31.86
CA ARG A 52 12.91 21.63 -31.17
C ARG A 52 12.92 22.14 -29.75
N ARG A 53 12.41 23.35 -29.50
CA ARG A 53 12.35 23.95 -28.18
C ARG A 53 11.46 23.15 -27.23
N ARG A 54 10.28 22.70 -27.69
CA ARG A 54 9.41 21.81 -26.90
C ARG A 54 10.05 20.45 -26.62
N ASN A 55 10.72 19.85 -27.59
CA ASN A 55 11.45 18.60 -27.39
C ASN A 55 12.57 18.75 -26.36
N GLN A 56 13.32 19.85 -26.41
CA GLN A 56 14.38 20.13 -25.43
C GLN A 56 13.82 20.38 -24.02
N ILE A 57 12.68 21.06 -23.90
CA ILE A 57 11.98 21.24 -22.62
C ILE A 57 11.53 19.88 -22.07
N ASN A 58 10.94 19.01 -22.91
CA ASN A 58 10.48 17.68 -22.51
C ASN A 58 11.65 16.79 -22.07
N LEU A 59 12.78 16.83 -22.78
CA LEU A 59 14.00 16.12 -22.40
C LEU A 59 14.50 16.55 -21.03
N LYS A 60 14.65 17.87 -20.80
CA LYS A 60 15.06 18.43 -19.50
C LYS A 60 14.08 18.07 -18.38
N ALA A 61 12.77 18.06 -18.66
CA ALA A 61 11.76 17.67 -17.69
C ALA A 61 11.89 16.18 -17.32
N ASN A 62 12.14 15.32 -18.30
CA ASN A 62 12.36 13.88 -18.10
C ASN A 62 13.64 13.60 -17.32
N GLU A 63 14.74 14.30 -17.62
CA GLU A 63 16.00 14.22 -16.87
C GLU A 63 15.79 14.61 -15.40
N ARG A 64 15.14 15.75 -15.13
CA ARG A 64 14.81 16.18 -13.77
C ARG A 64 13.94 15.16 -13.04
N ALA A 65 12.96 14.56 -13.72
CA ALA A 65 12.12 13.52 -13.14
C ALA A 65 12.93 12.25 -12.81
N ASN A 66 13.88 11.86 -13.67
CA ASN A 66 14.76 10.74 -13.42
C ASN A 66 15.71 11.00 -12.24
N GLU A 67 16.26 12.22 -12.15
CA GLU A 67 17.14 12.58 -11.04
C GLU A 67 16.40 12.56 -9.69
N ARG A 68 15.16 13.08 -9.65
CA ARG A 68 14.30 12.98 -8.47
C ARG A 68 14.03 11.54 -8.06
N ARG A 69 13.79 10.64 -9.02
CA ARG A 69 13.57 9.21 -8.75
C ARG A 69 14.84 8.55 -8.19
N LYS A 70 16.03 8.85 -8.75
CA LYS A 70 17.30 8.36 -8.21
C LYS A 70 17.53 8.84 -6.79
N GLN A 71 17.31 10.12 -6.52
CA GLN A 71 17.46 10.66 -5.17
C GLN A 71 16.50 10.00 -4.18
N ALA A 72 15.25 9.74 -4.58
CA ALA A 72 14.30 9.03 -3.74
C ALA A 72 14.74 7.58 -3.43
N VAL A 73 15.40 6.92 -4.38
CA VAL A 73 15.94 5.56 -4.20
C VAL A 73 17.12 5.58 -3.23
N ILE A 74 18.04 6.54 -3.37
CA ILE A 74 19.14 6.75 -2.44
C ILE A 74 18.60 7.01 -1.03
N GLU A 75 17.60 7.90 -0.91
CA GLU A 75 16.98 8.20 0.37
C GLU A 75 16.35 6.94 0.99
N LEU A 76 15.58 6.18 0.22
CA LEU A 76 14.98 4.92 0.69
C LEU A 76 16.03 3.86 1.01
N SER A 77 17.24 3.95 0.47
CA SER A 77 18.31 3.01 0.79
C SER A 77 18.94 3.25 2.17
N LYS A 78 18.68 4.40 2.79
CA LYS A 78 19.11 4.70 4.16
C LYS A 78 18.43 3.78 5.18
N ARG A 79 19.13 3.47 6.27
CA ARG A 79 18.67 2.47 7.26
C ARG A 79 17.52 2.97 8.11
N GLU A 80 17.56 4.24 8.49
CA GLU A 80 16.53 4.96 9.23
C GLU A 80 15.22 5.11 8.44
N GLU A 81 15.28 4.96 7.12
CA GLU A 81 14.12 5.05 6.23
C GLU A 81 13.43 3.70 6.01
N ALA A 82 13.97 2.62 6.59
CA ALA A 82 13.57 1.24 6.31
C ALA A 82 12.08 0.99 6.57
N CYS A 83 11.58 1.34 7.76
CA CYS A 83 10.19 1.15 8.10
C CYS A 83 9.73 2.25 9.04
N LYS A 84 8.92 3.18 8.54
CA LYS A 84 8.40 4.29 9.34
C LYS A 84 7.06 4.79 8.84
N GLY A 85 6.27 5.37 9.73
CA GLY A 85 4.99 5.97 9.40
C GLY A 85 4.40 6.78 10.55
N TYR A 86 3.45 7.65 10.23
CA TYR A 86 2.71 8.45 11.21
C TYR A 86 1.41 7.74 11.61
N CYS A 87 1.15 7.65 12.91
CA CYS A 87 -0.05 7.00 13.43
C CYS A 87 -1.13 8.03 13.77
N ASN A 88 -2.30 7.91 13.13
CA ASN A 88 -3.46 8.77 13.39
C ASN A 88 -4.04 8.62 14.80
N LEU A 89 -3.84 7.47 15.45
CA LEU A 89 -4.46 7.18 16.75
C LEU A 89 -3.66 7.74 17.93
N CYS A 90 -2.33 7.63 17.88
CA CYS A 90 -1.47 8.12 18.96
C CYS A 90 -0.80 9.47 18.64
N GLY A 91 -0.89 9.93 17.39
CA GLY A 91 -0.34 11.21 16.94
C GLY A 91 1.18 11.24 16.79
N LYS A 92 1.86 10.10 16.75
CA LYS A 92 3.33 9.99 16.69
C LYS A 92 3.82 9.28 15.43
N THR A 93 5.04 9.61 15.02
CA THR A 93 5.78 8.84 14.02
C THR A 93 6.46 7.66 14.72
N HIS A 94 6.24 6.47 14.17
CA HIS A 94 6.89 5.25 14.60
C HIS A 94 7.89 4.78 13.55
N THR A 95 8.96 4.15 14.02
CA THR A 95 10.05 3.63 13.20
C THR A 95 10.43 2.23 13.66
N LEU A 96 10.86 1.38 12.74
CA LEU A 96 11.54 0.13 13.02
C LEU A 96 12.83 0.11 12.20
N GLU A 97 13.94 -0.19 12.87
CA GLU A 97 15.27 -0.03 12.29
C GLU A 97 15.63 -1.17 11.34
N ARG A 98 16.50 -0.85 10.37
CA ARG A 98 17.24 -1.85 9.58
C ARG A 98 18.65 -2.00 10.13
N THR A 99 18.92 -3.15 10.74
CA THR A 99 20.23 -3.48 11.33
C THR A 99 21.10 -4.29 10.36
N ARG A 100 22.40 -4.43 10.66
CA ARG A 100 23.31 -5.31 9.91
C ARG A 100 22.87 -6.77 9.97
N GLU A 101 22.43 -7.22 11.15
CA GLU A 101 21.90 -8.58 11.35
C GLU A 101 20.70 -8.86 10.45
N ALA A 102 19.74 -7.93 10.35
CA ALA A 102 18.59 -8.09 9.47
C ALA A 102 19.01 -8.12 7.98
N GLU A 103 20.00 -7.33 7.58
CA GLU A 103 20.56 -7.37 6.22
C GLU A 103 21.27 -8.71 5.93
N GLU A 104 22.02 -9.26 6.88
CA GLU A 104 22.70 -10.55 6.76
C GLU A 104 21.71 -11.71 6.63
N VAL A 105 20.67 -11.72 7.47
CA VAL A 105 19.58 -12.72 7.40
C VAL A 105 18.85 -12.62 6.06
N ALA A 106 18.57 -11.41 5.56
CA ALA A 106 17.97 -11.24 4.25
C ALA A 106 18.87 -11.77 3.13
N LYS A 107 20.17 -11.47 3.14
CA LYS A 107 21.13 -11.98 2.14
C LYS A 107 21.19 -13.51 2.16
N ALA A 108 21.29 -14.10 3.34
CA ALA A 108 21.29 -15.56 3.51
C ALA A 108 19.98 -16.19 2.99
N LEU A 109 18.83 -15.54 3.21
CA LEU A 109 17.57 -15.96 2.61
C LEU A 109 17.64 -15.95 1.08
N LEU A 110 18.11 -14.87 0.46
CA LEU A 110 18.23 -14.79 -1.01
C LEU A 110 19.15 -15.90 -1.56
N GLU A 111 20.26 -16.19 -0.89
CA GLU A 111 21.16 -17.29 -1.25
C GLU A 111 20.48 -18.67 -1.11
N LYS A 112 19.73 -18.89 -0.01
CA LYS A 112 18.92 -20.11 0.18
C LYS A 112 17.93 -20.29 -0.97
N LEU A 113 17.16 -19.25 -1.29
CA LEU A 113 16.17 -19.27 -2.37
C LEU A 113 16.82 -19.63 -3.72
N ARG A 114 17.92 -18.96 -4.08
CA ARG A 114 18.66 -19.26 -5.32
C ARG A 114 19.18 -20.69 -5.37
N LYS A 115 19.69 -21.22 -4.25
CA LYS A 115 20.20 -22.59 -4.17
C LYS A 115 19.09 -23.63 -4.35
N GLN A 116 17.94 -23.41 -3.71
CA GLN A 116 16.83 -24.36 -3.74
C GLN A 116 15.91 -24.20 -4.96
N LYS A 117 16.01 -23.07 -5.69
CA LYS A 117 15.22 -22.72 -6.90
C LYS A 117 13.70 -22.67 -6.69
N SER A 118 13.25 -22.82 -5.46
CA SER A 118 11.86 -22.67 -5.03
C SER A 118 11.78 -21.60 -3.94
N VAL A 119 10.68 -20.88 -3.85
CA VAL A 119 10.41 -20.02 -2.69
C VAL A 119 9.68 -20.72 -1.56
N SER A 120 8.99 -21.83 -1.84
CA SER A 120 8.31 -22.60 -0.78
C SER A 120 9.32 -23.21 0.19
N ASP A 121 8.98 -23.25 1.48
CA ASP A 121 9.71 -24.09 2.45
C ASP A 121 9.23 -25.55 2.43
N GLU A 122 8.08 -25.83 1.81
CA GLU A 122 7.60 -27.18 1.57
C GLU A 122 8.22 -27.72 0.28
N ASP A 123 8.60 -29.00 0.28
CA ASP A 123 9.27 -29.68 -0.83
C ASP A 123 8.28 -30.03 -1.96
N GLU A 124 7.63 -29.00 -2.50
CA GLU A 124 6.80 -29.08 -3.69
C GLU A 124 7.59 -28.55 -4.88
N SER A 125 8.56 -29.35 -5.31
CA SER A 125 9.39 -29.04 -6.48
C SER A 125 8.50 -28.69 -7.69
N GLY A 126 8.57 -27.42 -8.14
CA GLY A 126 7.93 -26.95 -9.37
C GLY A 126 6.78 -25.95 -9.25
N GLN A 127 6.23 -25.69 -8.05
CA GLN A 127 5.07 -24.77 -7.94
C GLN A 127 5.45 -23.29 -7.74
N PHE A 128 6.58 -23.00 -7.10
CA PHE A 128 6.97 -21.62 -6.77
C PHE A 128 8.41 -21.31 -7.15
N LEU A 129 8.69 -21.25 -8.45
CA LEU A 129 10.02 -21.06 -9.00
C LEU A 129 10.62 -19.69 -8.66
N VAL A 130 11.89 -19.67 -8.28
CA VAL A 130 12.63 -18.43 -8.02
C VAL A 130 12.87 -17.67 -9.32
N GLU A 131 13.04 -18.37 -10.42
CA GLU A 131 13.29 -17.82 -11.75
C GLU A 131 12.15 -16.93 -12.26
N ASP A 132 10.92 -17.10 -11.73
CA ASP A 132 9.76 -16.29 -12.06
C ASP A 132 10.06 -14.78 -11.93
N VAL A 133 10.80 -14.35 -10.90
CA VAL A 133 11.11 -12.92 -10.69
C VAL A 133 12.09 -12.32 -11.69
N TYR A 134 12.74 -13.18 -12.49
CA TYR A 134 13.65 -12.76 -13.55
C TYR A 134 13.02 -12.76 -14.94
N ASP A 135 11.78 -13.26 -15.07
CA ASP A 135 11.02 -13.14 -16.31
C ASP A 135 10.62 -11.67 -16.58
N GLN A 136 10.57 -11.32 -17.87
CA GLN A 136 10.29 -9.95 -18.31
C GLN A 136 8.85 -9.50 -18.04
N ARG A 137 7.91 -10.44 -17.92
CA ARG A 137 6.47 -10.15 -17.72
C ARG A 137 6.13 -9.93 -16.26
N THR A 138 6.74 -10.70 -15.37
CA THR A 138 6.52 -10.70 -13.93
C THR A 138 7.35 -9.62 -13.23
N GLY A 139 8.65 -9.56 -13.56
CA GLY A 139 9.61 -8.66 -12.96
C GLY A 139 9.94 -8.98 -11.50
N GLY A 140 10.92 -8.25 -10.96
CA GLY A 140 11.45 -8.48 -9.62
C GLY A 140 10.46 -8.19 -8.50
N LYS A 141 10.82 -8.60 -7.29
CA LYS A 141 10.03 -8.46 -6.06
C LYS A 141 10.87 -7.93 -4.91
N MET A 142 10.22 -7.22 -3.99
CA MET A 142 10.81 -6.95 -2.68
C MET A 142 10.68 -8.21 -1.82
N ILE A 143 11.80 -8.64 -1.26
CA ILE A 143 11.89 -9.72 -0.26
C ILE A 143 12.20 -9.07 1.09
N GLY A 144 11.34 -9.29 2.07
CA GLY A 144 11.49 -8.75 3.41
C GLY A 144 11.76 -9.82 4.45
N VAL A 145 12.58 -9.48 5.44
CA VAL A 145 12.76 -10.25 6.68
C VAL A 145 12.49 -9.37 7.88
N LEU A 146 11.93 -9.95 8.93
CA LEU A 146 11.69 -9.31 10.22
C LEU A 146 12.26 -10.18 11.34
N LEU A 147 13.25 -9.64 12.04
CA LEU A 147 13.76 -10.23 13.28
C LEU A 147 12.75 -9.95 14.40
N CYS A 148 12.41 -11.00 15.14
CA CYS A 148 11.41 -10.97 16.20
C CYS A 148 11.95 -11.62 17.48
N GLU A 149 11.37 -11.27 18.61
CA GLU A 149 11.48 -12.01 19.87
C GLU A 149 10.13 -12.59 20.28
N THR A 150 10.12 -13.84 20.69
CA THR A 150 8.97 -14.45 21.37
C THR A 150 9.04 -14.14 22.86
N THR A 151 7.89 -14.05 23.53
CA THR A 151 7.85 -13.99 24.99
C THR A 151 7.04 -15.18 25.47
N THR A 152 7.71 -16.15 26.08
CA THR A 152 7.04 -17.29 26.73
C THR A 152 6.98 -17.01 28.22
N THR A 153 5.78 -16.79 28.73
CA THR A 153 5.53 -16.55 30.16
C THR A 153 5.37 -17.89 30.88
N THR A 154 6.46 -18.62 31.04
CA THR A 154 6.58 -19.67 32.07
C THR A 154 7.34 -19.10 33.28
N THR A 155 7.40 -19.83 34.39
CA THR A 155 8.04 -19.44 35.67
C THR A 155 9.47 -18.87 35.53
N THR A 156 10.08 -19.06 34.36
CA THR A 156 11.30 -18.40 33.89
C THR A 156 11.01 -17.73 32.54
N THR A 157 11.07 -16.39 32.49
CA THR A 157 10.92 -15.64 31.22
C THR A 157 12.04 -16.02 30.26
N THR A 158 11.73 -16.78 29.21
CA THR A 158 12.67 -17.12 28.14
C THR A 158 12.24 -16.42 26.85
N SER A 159 13.15 -15.66 26.25
CA SER A 159 12.96 -14.97 24.97
C SER A 159 13.69 -15.74 23.88
N GLU A 160 12.99 -16.11 22.81
CA GLU A 160 13.57 -16.80 21.66
C GLU A 160 13.58 -15.88 20.43
N ARG A 161 14.70 -15.84 19.71
CA ARG A 161 14.81 -15.13 18.42
C ARG A 161 14.07 -15.90 17.33
N LYS A 162 13.22 -15.21 16.56
CA LYS A 162 12.54 -15.76 15.37
C LYS A 162 12.74 -14.83 14.17
N VAL A 163 12.60 -15.40 12.97
CA VAL A 163 12.64 -14.65 11.71
C VAL A 163 11.35 -14.91 10.95
N LEU A 164 10.68 -13.84 10.55
CA LEU A 164 9.58 -13.88 9.59
C LEU A 164 10.09 -13.43 8.22
N LYS A 165 9.48 -13.97 7.15
CA LYS A 165 9.77 -13.57 5.76
C LYS A 165 8.49 -13.27 4.99
N ALA A 166 8.54 -12.29 4.08
CA ALA A 166 7.43 -11.91 3.22
C ALA A 166 7.95 -11.42 1.85
N PHE A 167 7.13 -11.49 0.81
CA PHE A 167 7.42 -10.88 -0.49
C PHE A 167 6.30 -9.90 -0.90
N SER A 168 6.63 -8.97 -1.78
CA SER A 168 5.67 -8.00 -2.31
C SER A 168 4.77 -8.60 -3.40
N GLY A 169 3.47 -8.31 -3.34
CA GLY A 169 2.49 -8.74 -4.34
C GLY A 169 2.24 -10.25 -4.28
N GLN A 170 2.00 -10.82 -5.46
CA GLN A 170 1.83 -12.26 -5.71
C GLN A 170 3.13 -12.88 -6.24
N TRP A 171 3.33 -14.17 -6.00
CA TRP A 171 4.38 -14.99 -6.61
C TRP A 171 3.73 -16.00 -7.55
N MET A 172 4.06 -15.99 -8.84
CA MET A 172 3.41 -16.87 -9.84
C MET A 172 1.86 -16.84 -9.79
N GLY A 173 1.27 -15.67 -9.46
CA GLY A 173 -0.18 -15.51 -9.31
C GLY A 173 -0.74 -15.78 -7.92
N GLU A 174 0.06 -16.38 -7.02
CA GLU A 174 -0.36 -16.77 -5.68
C GLU A 174 0.01 -15.74 -4.60
N TRP A 175 -0.92 -15.50 -3.67
CA TRP A 175 -0.66 -14.64 -2.49
C TRP A 175 -0.05 -15.41 -1.32
N VAL A 176 -0.34 -16.71 -1.22
CA VAL A 176 0.05 -17.57 -0.11
C VAL A 176 1.09 -18.55 -0.64
N VAL A 177 2.26 -18.57 0.00
CA VAL A 177 3.33 -19.52 -0.27
C VAL A 177 3.74 -20.10 1.09
N PRO A 178 3.87 -21.43 1.23
CA PRO A 178 4.26 -22.05 2.49
C PRO A 178 5.54 -21.45 3.07
N GLY A 179 5.51 -21.14 4.38
CA GLY A 179 6.61 -20.51 5.10
C GLY A 179 6.70 -18.98 4.98
N TRP A 180 5.81 -18.33 4.22
CA TRP A 180 5.79 -16.87 4.06
C TRP A 180 4.61 -16.22 4.77
N CYS A 181 4.76 -14.96 5.17
CA CYS A 181 3.67 -14.20 5.78
C CYS A 181 2.51 -14.00 4.79
N PRO A 182 1.26 -14.19 5.21
CA PRO A 182 0.07 -14.13 4.34
C PRO A 182 -0.25 -12.68 3.90
N PRO A 183 -1.15 -12.51 2.90
CA PRO A 183 -1.71 -11.21 2.55
C PRO A 183 -2.53 -10.60 3.71
N LEU A 184 -2.70 -9.27 3.71
CA LEU A 184 -3.52 -8.58 4.71
C LEU A 184 -5.00 -8.49 4.32
N ALA A 185 -5.28 -8.50 3.01
CA ALA A 185 -6.62 -8.59 2.47
C ALA A 185 -7.14 -10.02 2.63
N ARG A 186 -8.42 -10.16 3.00
CA ARG A 186 -9.10 -11.47 2.99
C ARG A 186 -9.69 -11.80 1.62
N LEU A 187 -10.05 -10.80 0.83
CA LEU A 187 -10.54 -10.98 -0.53
C LEU A 187 -9.35 -11.06 -1.48
N THR A 188 -8.94 -12.29 -1.80
CA THR A 188 -7.79 -12.62 -2.67
C THR A 188 -8.23 -13.35 -3.94
N HIS A 189 -7.29 -13.74 -4.82
CA HIS A 189 -7.63 -14.27 -6.15
C HIS A 189 -8.31 -15.63 -6.15
N ASP A 190 -8.20 -16.35 -5.03
CA ASP A 190 -8.81 -17.65 -4.73
C ASP A 190 -10.22 -17.53 -4.15
N SER A 191 -10.64 -16.33 -3.75
CA SER A 191 -11.98 -16.10 -3.21
C SER A 191 -13.03 -16.19 -4.31
N LEU A 192 -14.09 -16.96 -4.11
CA LEU A 192 -15.18 -17.12 -5.09
C LEU A 192 -15.73 -15.77 -5.57
N GLU A 193 -15.98 -14.86 -4.62
CA GLU A 193 -16.41 -13.49 -4.90
C GLU A 193 -15.44 -12.71 -5.81
N TYR A 194 -14.13 -12.89 -5.65
CA TYR A 194 -13.15 -12.26 -6.53
C TYR A 194 -13.19 -12.88 -7.93
N ILE A 195 -13.19 -14.21 -8.01
CA ILE A 195 -13.17 -14.97 -9.27
C ILE A 195 -14.36 -14.57 -10.13
N GLU A 196 -15.58 -14.62 -9.59
CA GLU A 196 -16.80 -14.28 -10.31
C GLU A 196 -16.77 -12.86 -10.88
N GLU A 197 -16.24 -11.89 -10.12
CA GLU A 197 -16.19 -10.50 -10.59
C GLU A 197 -15.08 -10.25 -11.58
N ARG A 198 -13.95 -10.94 -11.44
CA ARG A 198 -12.88 -10.91 -12.42
C ARG A 198 -13.30 -11.49 -13.75
N GLU A 199 -14.00 -12.62 -13.77
CA GLU A 199 -14.55 -13.19 -15.00
C GLU A 199 -15.48 -12.21 -15.72
N LYS A 200 -16.36 -11.51 -14.98
CA LYS A 200 -17.24 -10.48 -15.56
C LYS A 200 -16.43 -9.33 -16.18
N ILE A 201 -15.36 -8.87 -15.52
CA ILE A 201 -14.47 -7.81 -16.01
C ILE A 201 -13.68 -8.27 -17.25
N GLU A 202 -13.27 -9.54 -17.29
CA GLU A 202 -12.52 -10.13 -18.40
C GLU A 202 -13.40 -10.32 -19.63
N LYS A 203 -14.62 -10.85 -19.47
CA LYS A 203 -15.65 -10.89 -20.53
C LYS A 203 -15.91 -9.52 -21.14
N LEU A 204 -16.03 -8.47 -20.32
CA LEU A 204 -16.16 -7.10 -20.83
C LEU A 204 -14.91 -6.64 -21.59
N SER A 205 -13.71 -7.05 -21.16
CA SER A 205 -12.46 -6.68 -21.82
C SER A 205 -12.31 -7.36 -23.18
N GLU A 206 -12.72 -8.61 -23.29
CA GLU A 206 -12.75 -9.36 -24.55
C GLU A 206 -13.76 -8.75 -25.53
N GLU A 207 -14.95 -8.40 -25.05
CA GLU A 207 -15.98 -7.76 -25.86
C GLU A 207 -15.54 -6.38 -26.38
N ILE A 208 -14.89 -5.57 -25.53
CA ILE A 208 -14.30 -4.29 -25.95
C ILE A 208 -13.27 -4.52 -27.07
N LYS A 209 -12.37 -5.48 -26.91
CA LYS A 209 -11.34 -5.80 -27.94
C LYS A 209 -11.98 -6.25 -29.24
N ARG A 210 -13.05 -7.06 -29.17
CA ARG A 210 -13.79 -7.55 -30.34
C ARG A 210 -14.42 -6.38 -31.12
N LEU A 211 -15.19 -5.53 -30.44
CA LEU A 211 -15.86 -4.38 -31.04
C LEU A 211 -14.87 -3.34 -31.60
N GLU A 212 -13.74 -3.11 -30.91
CA GLU A 212 -12.67 -2.23 -31.41
C GLU A 212 -12.07 -2.77 -32.71
N LYS A 213 -11.90 -4.09 -32.82
CA LYS A 213 -11.39 -4.75 -34.04
C LYS A 213 -12.40 -4.68 -35.19
N GLU A 214 -13.68 -4.94 -34.92
CA GLU A 214 -14.77 -4.85 -35.91
C GLU A 214 -14.96 -3.41 -36.44
N ALA A 215 -14.84 -2.41 -35.57
CA ALA A 215 -14.89 -1.00 -35.93
C ALA A 215 -13.70 -0.56 -36.80
N SER A 216 -12.52 -1.15 -36.59
CA SER A 216 -11.32 -0.88 -37.39
C SER A 216 -11.43 -1.40 -38.83
N TRP A 217 -12.18 -2.48 -39.05
CA TRP A 217 -12.37 -3.10 -40.37
C TRP A 217 -13.55 -2.52 -41.17
N SER A 218 -14.45 -1.78 -40.52
CA SER A 218 -15.67 -1.26 -41.15
C SER A 218 -15.49 0.19 -41.64
N SER A 219 -15.04 0.36 -42.89
CA SER A 219 -14.79 1.67 -43.51
C SER A 219 -16.04 2.42 -44.01
N SER A 220 -17.25 2.10 -43.53
CA SER A 220 -18.48 2.68 -44.11
C SER A 220 -19.58 2.94 -43.06
N GLY A 221 -19.91 4.22 -42.86
CA GLY A 221 -21.23 4.74 -42.48
C GLY A 221 -21.79 4.50 -41.06
N SER A 222 -21.43 3.43 -40.36
CA SER A 222 -22.06 3.02 -39.08
C SER A 222 -21.19 3.26 -37.84
N SER A 223 -20.29 4.25 -37.90
CA SER A 223 -19.22 4.46 -36.90
C SER A 223 -19.72 4.99 -35.54
N GLY A 224 -20.84 5.74 -35.51
CA GLY A 224 -21.29 6.43 -34.30
C GLY A 224 -21.87 5.53 -33.20
N THR A 225 -22.58 4.46 -33.55
CA THR A 225 -23.22 3.55 -32.59
C THR A 225 -22.21 2.60 -31.96
N ALA A 226 -21.30 2.03 -32.75
CA ALA A 226 -20.23 1.15 -32.27
C ALA A 226 -19.25 1.88 -31.32
N ALA A 227 -18.85 3.11 -31.65
CA ALA A 227 -17.97 3.91 -30.79
C ALA A 227 -18.62 4.25 -29.43
N THR A 228 -19.93 4.51 -29.44
CA THR A 228 -20.72 4.77 -28.22
C THR A 228 -20.79 3.50 -27.36
N ALA A 229 -21.12 2.36 -27.95
CA ALA A 229 -21.17 1.06 -27.26
C ALA A 229 -19.81 0.68 -26.62
N VAL A 230 -18.69 0.86 -27.34
CA VAL A 230 -17.34 0.62 -26.78
C VAL A 230 -17.06 1.54 -25.59
N THR A 231 -17.48 2.80 -25.65
CA THR A 231 -17.30 3.77 -24.57
C THR A 231 -18.11 3.40 -23.33
N GLU A 232 -19.35 2.95 -23.51
CA GLU A 232 -20.21 2.44 -22.44
C GLU A 232 -19.61 1.19 -21.78
N LEU A 233 -19.13 0.22 -22.57
CA LEU A 233 -18.49 -0.98 -22.04
C LEU A 233 -17.19 -0.66 -21.29
N LYS A 234 -16.37 0.27 -21.80
CA LYS A 234 -15.18 0.75 -21.08
C LYS A 234 -15.54 1.38 -19.74
N THR A 235 -16.62 2.16 -19.69
CA THR A 235 -17.14 2.77 -18.47
C THR A 235 -17.65 1.71 -17.50
N LYS A 236 -18.43 0.73 -17.97
CA LYS A 236 -18.91 -0.40 -17.18
C LYS A 236 -17.76 -1.20 -16.59
N ARG A 237 -16.79 -1.60 -17.41
CA ARG A 237 -15.57 -2.31 -16.97
C ARG A 237 -14.83 -1.51 -15.89
N LYS A 238 -14.61 -0.21 -16.10
CA LYS A 238 -13.93 0.66 -15.13
C LYS A 238 -14.69 0.71 -13.80
N ASN A 239 -16.01 0.86 -13.83
CA ASN A 239 -16.83 0.91 -12.62
C ASN A 239 -16.80 -0.42 -11.87
N MET A 240 -16.88 -1.55 -12.58
CA MET A 240 -16.75 -2.89 -11.99
C MET A 240 -15.37 -3.11 -11.37
N SER A 241 -14.29 -2.75 -12.07
CA SER A 241 -12.93 -2.84 -11.51
C SER A 241 -12.76 -1.97 -10.25
N ARG A 242 -13.34 -0.76 -10.22
CA ARG A 242 -13.33 0.09 -9.03
C ARG A 242 -14.13 -0.53 -7.89
N ALA A 243 -15.34 -1.04 -8.15
CA ALA A 243 -16.16 -1.68 -7.11
C ALA A 243 -15.49 -2.93 -6.53
N LEU A 244 -14.80 -3.73 -7.34
CA LEU A 244 -13.99 -4.84 -6.85
C LEU A 244 -12.84 -4.35 -5.97
N LEU A 245 -12.11 -3.31 -6.39
CA LEU A 245 -11.02 -2.73 -5.60
C LEU A 245 -11.50 -2.16 -4.24
N GLU A 246 -12.67 -1.53 -4.21
CA GLU A 246 -13.31 -1.05 -2.97
C GLU A 246 -13.54 -2.21 -1.97
N ARG A 247 -14.11 -3.33 -2.44
CA ARG A 247 -14.32 -4.51 -1.60
C ARG A 247 -13.02 -5.17 -1.14
N ILE A 248 -12.01 -5.19 -2.01
CA ILE A 248 -10.67 -5.66 -1.62
C ILE A 248 -10.17 -4.80 -0.47
N TRP A 249 -10.24 -3.47 -0.58
CA TRP A 249 -9.85 -2.57 0.50
C TRP A 249 -10.66 -2.75 1.78
N ASP A 250 -11.96 -2.98 1.69
CA ASP A 250 -12.82 -3.24 2.85
C ASP A 250 -12.45 -4.55 3.57
N SER A 251 -11.89 -5.53 2.83
CA SER A 251 -11.44 -6.82 3.38
C SER A 251 -10.10 -6.77 4.14
N TYR A 252 -9.36 -5.67 4.09
CA TYR A 252 -8.09 -5.56 4.80
C TYR A 252 -8.27 -5.49 6.31
N SER A 253 -7.40 -6.20 7.02
CA SER A 253 -7.26 -6.08 8.47
C SER A 253 -5.80 -5.88 8.86
N LEU A 254 -5.50 -4.72 9.45
CA LEU A 254 -4.16 -4.27 9.84
C LEU A 254 -4.07 -4.24 11.37
N PRO A 255 -3.41 -5.23 12.01
CA PRO A 255 -3.13 -5.17 13.44
C PRO A 255 -2.08 -4.09 13.75
N SER A 256 -2.13 -3.62 14.99
CA SER A 256 -1.05 -2.88 15.65
C SER A 256 -0.58 -3.66 16.88
N PHE A 257 0.56 -3.29 17.45
CA PHE A 257 1.05 -3.88 18.71
C PHE A 257 0.34 -3.28 19.94
N ARG A 258 -0.55 -2.30 19.73
CA ARG A 258 -1.38 -1.73 20.78
C ARG A 258 -2.38 -2.77 21.28
N LYS A 259 -2.47 -2.85 22.61
CA LYS A 259 -3.49 -3.64 23.32
C LYS A 259 -4.73 -2.77 23.55
N GLU A 260 -5.94 -3.33 23.39
CA GLU A 260 -7.16 -2.63 23.84
C GLU A 260 -7.03 -2.29 25.34
N ARG A 261 -7.22 -1.02 25.71
CA ARG A 261 -7.40 -0.67 27.13
C ARG A 261 -8.72 -1.29 27.55
N LYS A 262 -8.73 -2.10 28.62
CA LYS A 262 -9.98 -2.37 29.34
C LYS A 262 -10.55 -1.00 29.71
N MET A 263 -11.74 -0.67 29.23
CA MET A 263 -12.55 0.35 29.89
C MET A 263 -12.71 -0.15 31.33
N SER A 264 -12.09 0.54 32.28
CA SER A 264 -12.53 0.44 33.67
C SER A 264 -13.99 0.89 33.65
N GLU A 265 -14.89 -0.04 33.95
CA GLU A 265 -16.22 0.32 34.45
C GLU A 265 -16.03 1.38 35.53
N GLY A 266 -16.84 2.43 35.47
CA GLY A 266 -16.75 3.55 36.40
C GLY A 266 -16.82 3.02 37.83
N ASP A 267 -16.08 3.69 38.70
CA ASP A 267 -16.25 3.61 40.14
C ASP A 267 -17.68 4.09 40.49
N ASP A 268 -18.66 3.20 40.39
CA ASP A 268 -19.90 3.31 41.16
C ASP A 268 -19.61 2.59 42.48
N ASP A 269 -19.22 3.38 43.48
CA ASP A 269 -19.36 3.04 44.90
C ASP A 269 -20.83 2.66 45.13
N ASP A 270 -21.13 1.36 45.19
CA ASP A 270 -22.25 0.92 46.02
C ASP A 270 -21.96 -0.40 46.72
N ASN A 271 -22.19 -0.33 48.01
CA ASN A 271 -21.79 -1.26 49.04
C ASN A 271 -22.95 -2.24 49.25
N SER A 272 -22.78 -3.53 48.91
CA SER A 272 -23.57 -4.60 49.53
C SER A 272 -22.93 -5.99 49.37
N ASP A 273 -22.42 -6.47 50.49
CA ASP A 273 -22.63 -7.80 51.06
C ASP A 273 -22.80 -9.04 50.17
N ASN A 274 -21.82 -9.93 50.37
CA ASN A 274 -22.01 -11.33 50.77
C ASN A 274 -22.23 -12.40 49.69
N SER A 275 -21.22 -13.27 49.53
CA SER A 275 -21.28 -14.71 49.85
C SER A 275 -20.48 -15.60 48.88
N ASN A 276 -19.75 -16.52 49.50
CA ASN A 276 -18.97 -17.63 48.98
C ASN A 276 -19.34 -18.19 47.58
N SER A 277 -18.32 -18.26 46.71
CA SER A 277 -18.15 -19.41 45.81
C SER A 277 -16.66 -19.64 45.57
N SER A 278 -16.10 -20.60 46.31
CA SER A 278 -14.83 -21.25 46.01
C SER A 278 -14.97 -22.06 44.73
N SER A 279 -14.80 -21.40 43.59
CA SER A 279 -14.70 -22.08 42.29
C SER A 279 -13.23 -22.24 41.95
N ILE A 280 -12.76 -23.49 42.07
CA ILE A 280 -11.47 -23.98 41.60
C ILE A 280 -11.31 -23.51 40.15
N ARG A 281 -10.42 -22.55 39.92
CA ARG A 281 -10.07 -22.09 38.57
C ARG A 281 -9.31 -23.21 37.89
N SER A 282 -9.93 -23.74 36.84
CA SER A 282 -9.31 -24.76 36.00
C SER A 282 -8.04 -24.20 35.37
N SER A 283 -7.02 -25.05 35.21
CA SER A 283 -5.73 -24.67 34.62
C SER A 283 -5.85 -24.19 33.16
N SER A 284 -7.02 -24.34 32.52
CA SER A 284 -7.34 -23.83 31.17
C SER A 284 -7.73 -22.35 31.13
N ASP A 285 -8.00 -21.69 32.26
CA ASP A 285 -8.40 -20.27 32.27
C ASP A 285 -7.20 -19.30 32.24
N ILE A 286 -5.98 -19.82 32.37
CA ILE A 286 -4.73 -19.02 32.32
C ILE A 286 -4.31 -18.70 30.88
N GLU A 287 -4.77 -19.47 29.89
CA GLU A 287 -4.39 -19.29 28.47
C GLU A 287 -5.21 -18.23 27.73
N ASN A 288 -6.37 -17.82 28.26
CA ASN A 288 -7.35 -17.00 27.54
C ASN A 288 -7.30 -15.49 27.82
N ASN A 289 -6.28 -14.99 28.52
CA ASN A 289 -6.13 -13.55 28.79
C ASN A 289 -5.23 -12.84 27.76
N ARG A 290 -5.16 -13.36 26.53
CA ARG A 290 -4.47 -12.69 25.42
C ARG A 290 -5.33 -11.50 24.97
N ARG A 291 -5.09 -10.33 25.58
CA ARG A 291 -5.81 -9.07 25.29
C ARG A 291 -5.93 -8.88 23.77
N LYS A 292 -7.14 -8.58 23.30
CA LYS A 292 -7.47 -8.45 21.89
C LYS A 292 -6.58 -7.38 21.21
N LEU A 293 -6.00 -7.75 20.07
CA LEU A 293 -5.21 -6.83 19.23
C LEU A 293 -6.11 -5.77 18.61
N VAL A 294 -5.61 -4.53 18.55
CA VAL A 294 -6.29 -3.47 17.79
C VAL A 294 -6.02 -3.68 16.30
N GLU A 295 -6.98 -4.28 15.60
CA GLU A 295 -6.97 -4.40 14.13
C GLU A 295 -7.92 -3.37 13.49
N LEU A 296 -7.44 -2.66 12.47
CA LEU A 296 -8.22 -1.67 11.74
C LEU A 296 -8.21 -1.95 10.24
N ASN A 297 -9.27 -1.53 9.56
CA ASN A 297 -9.30 -1.50 8.10
C ASN A 297 -8.24 -0.52 7.55
N ILE A 298 -7.66 -0.86 6.40
CA ILE A 298 -6.58 -0.08 5.75
C ILE A 298 -6.91 1.40 5.58
N ARG A 299 -8.17 1.76 5.31
CA ARG A 299 -8.61 3.15 5.14
C ARG A 299 -8.51 3.96 6.43
N LYS A 300 -8.72 3.33 7.59
CA LYS A 300 -8.58 3.97 8.89
C LYS A 300 -7.10 4.16 9.27
N CYS A 301 -6.25 3.24 8.82
CA CYS A 301 -4.79 3.31 9.04
C CYS A 301 -4.10 4.34 8.15
N TYR A 302 -4.62 4.59 6.94
CA TYR A 302 -3.96 5.39 5.93
C TYR A 302 -3.82 6.87 6.33
N TYR A 303 -2.60 7.32 6.55
CA TYR A 303 -2.27 8.73 6.77
C TYR A 303 -2.32 9.53 5.46
N GLY A 304 -3.45 10.20 5.22
CA GLY A 304 -3.69 11.04 4.06
C GLY A 304 -5.15 11.00 3.62
N ASP A 305 -5.40 11.39 2.38
CA ASP A 305 -6.72 11.31 1.76
C ASP A 305 -7.02 9.85 1.38
N ALA A 306 -7.83 9.16 2.19
CA ALA A 306 -8.20 7.76 1.97
C ALA A 306 -8.96 7.53 0.65
N SER A 307 -9.55 8.57 0.03
CA SER A 307 -10.15 8.46 -1.30
C SER A 307 -9.10 8.26 -2.42
N LYS A 308 -7.83 8.55 -2.11
CA LYS A 308 -6.66 8.39 -2.98
C LYS A 308 -5.77 7.23 -2.57
N LEU A 309 -6.30 6.29 -1.79
CA LEU A 309 -5.60 5.05 -1.44
C LEU A 309 -5.09 4.38 -2.73
N PRO A 310 -3.77 4.19 -2.91
CA PRO A 310 -3.25 3.58 -4.11
C PRO A 310 -3.54 2.08 -4.15
N CYS A 311 -3.80 1.55 -5.35
CA CYS A 311 -3.80 0.10 -5.57
C CYS A 311 -2.45 -0.51 -5.13
N GLY A 312 -2.48 -1.68 -4.50
CA GLY A 312 -1.29 -2.34 -3.97
C GLY A 312 -0.78 -1.79 -2.63
N CYS A 313 -1.52 -0.88 -1.98
CA CYS A 313 -1.25 -0.47 -0.61
C CYS A 313 -1.42 -1.69 0.32
N GLY A 314 -0.45 -1.94 1.20
CA GLY A 314 -0.46 -3.10 2.10
C GLY A 314 0.15 -4.37 1.50
N ASP A 315 0.33 -4.47 0.19
CA ASP A 315 0.80 -5.73 -0.44
C ASP A 315 2.32 -5.93 -0.42
N CYS A 316 3.08 -4.95 0.07
CA CYS A 316 4.54 -5.06 0.23
C CYS A 316 4.92 -6.01 1.38
N ALA A 317 6.21 -6.38 1.46
CA ALA A 317 6.69 -7.31 2.46
C ALA A 317 6.58 -6.74 3.89
N ALA A 318 6.97 -5.47 4.12
CA ALA A 318 6.92 -4.87 5.45
C ALA A 318 5.55 -4.91 6.16
N PRO A 319 4.42 -4.51 5.53
CA PRO A 319 3.10 -4.66 6.15
C PRO A 319 2.77 -6.12 6.51
N LYS A 320 3.03 -7.09 5.61
CA LYS A 320 2.75 -8.51 5.88
C LYS A 320 3.55 -9.04 7.08
N LEU A 321 4.84 -8.69 7.15
CA LEU A 321 5.73 -9.05 8.26
C LEU A 321 5.23 -8.51 9.61
N LEU A 322 4.93 -7.21 9.67
CA LEU A 322 4.46 -6.57 10.89
C LEU A 322 3.11 -7.14 11.35
N ALA A 323 2.21 -7.40 10.40
CA ALA A 323 0.90 -7.96 10.73
C ALA A 323 1.01 -9.37 11.31
N GLU A 324 1.83 -10.22 10.71
CA GLU A 324 2.06 -11.56 11.20
C GLU A 324 2.75 -11.55 12.58
N CYS A 325 3.75 -10.68 12.77
CA CYS A 325 4.42 -10.49 14.06
C CYS A 325 3.44 -10.09 15.16
N ALA A 326 2.60 -9.08 14.91
CA ALA A 326 1.60 -8.60 15.85
C ALA A 326 0.57 -9.70 16.18
N ARG A 327 0.06 -10.44 15.19
CA ARG A 327 -0.89 -11.54 15.38
C ARG A 327 -0.31 -12.69 16.20
N LYS A 328 0.97 -13.00 16.01
CA LYS A 328 1.69 -13.97 16.84
C LYS A 328 2.04 -13.43 18.23
N GLY A 329 1.79 -12.14 18.50
CA GLY A 329 2.16 -11.48 19.76
C GLY A 329 3.66 -11.46 20.00
N TRP A 330 4.45 -11.45 18.93
CA TRP A 330 5.91 -11.35 19.02
C TRP A 330 6.33 -9.89 19.02
N LYS A 331 7.52 -9.62 19.56
CA LYS A 331 8.11 -8.28 19.55
C LYS A 331 8.95 -8.11 18.28
N PRO A 332 8.71 -7.09 17.44
CA PRO A 332 9.55 -6.80 16.29
C PRO A 332 10.85 -6.12 16.74
N ILE A 333 11.97 -6.48 16.12
CA ILE A 333 13.31 -6.03 16.52
C ILE A 333 13.96 -5.21 15.41
N ALA A 334 14.05 -5.77 14.21
CA ALA A 334 14.64 -5.12 13.05
C ALA A 334 14.07 -5.69 11.76
N ILE A 335 14.00 -4.86 10.73
CA ILE A 335 13.41 -5.21 9.43
C ILE A 335 14.35 -4.84 8.29
N ALA A 336 14.43 -5.69 7.28
CA ALA A 336 15.17 -5.41 6.06
C ALA A 336 14.37 -5.87 4.84
N GLU A 337 14.22 -4.99 3.85
CA GLU A 337 13.64 -5.34 2.54
C GLU A 337 14.71 -5.16 1.46
N THR A 338 14.90 -6.17 0.62
CA THR A 338 15.86 -6.16 -0.49
C THR A 338 15.18 -6.53 -1.80
N TRP A 339 15.72 -6.07 -2.93
CA TRP A 339 15.19 -6.39 -4.25
C TRP A 339 15.76 -7.70 -4.79
N MET A 340 14.88 -8.56 -5.30
CA MET A 340 15.20 -9.79 -6.02
C MET A 340 14.57 -9.76 -7.41
N GLY A 341 15.37 -9.72 -8.45
CA GLY A 341 14.99 -9.62 -9.85
C GLY A 341 15.90 -8.69 -10.66
N PRO A 342 15.59 -8.48 -11.95
CA PRO A 342 16.42 -7.68 -12.85
C PRO A 342 16.45 -6.21 -12.43
N ASN A 343 17.54 -5.52 -12.79
CA ASN A 343 17.69 -4.09 -12.52
C ASN A 343 16.64 -3.28 -13.28
N VAL A 344 15.77 -2.57 -12.56
CA VAL A 344 14.70 -1.77 -13.15
C VAL A 344 15.22 -0.36 -13.42
N LYS A 345 15.53 -0.03 -14.68
CA LYS A 345 16.18 1.25 -15.04
C LYS A 345 15.22 2.42 -15.32
N ARG A 346 13.89 2.20 -15.33
CA ARG A 346 12.88 3.23 -15.68
C ARG A 346 11.61 3.07 -14.84
N GLY A 347 10.82 4.15 -14.75
CA GLY A 347 9.51 4.14 -14.08
C GLY A 347 9.56 4.31 -12.57
N ALA A 348 8.57 3.76 -11.86
CA ALA A 348 8.34 3.94 -10.41
C ALA A 348 9.23 3.06 -9.50
N GLY A 349 10.25 2.40 -10.06
CA GLY A 349 11.01 1.35 -9.36
C GLY A 349 12.43 1.71 -8.98
N LEU A 350 13.28 2.07 -9.96
CA LEU A 350 14.74 2.16 -9.82
C LEU A 350 15.29 1.22 -8.74
N ARG A 351 15.37 -0.05 -9.12
CA ARG A 351 15.74 -1.16 -8.23
C ARG A 351 16.96 -1.87 -8.78
N GLU A 352 17.83 -2.27 -7.86
CA GLU A 352 19.04 -3.01 -8.13
C GLU A 352 19.05 -4.27 -7.27
N GLU A 353 19.42 -5.40 -7.88
CA GLU A 353 19.48 -6.70 -7.21
C GLU A 353 20.30 -6.63 -5.92
N GLY A 354 19.74 -7.16 -4.83
CA GLY A 354 20.41 -7.24 -3.53
C GLY A 354 20.51 -5.92 -2.76
N VAL A 355 20.11 -4.79 -3.35
CA VAL A 355 20.09 -3.49 -2.64
C VAL A 355 18.89 -3.42 -1.70
N PHE A 356 19.14 -2.87 -0.51
CA PHE A 356 18.12 -2.68 0.52
C PHE A 356 17.38 -1.36 0.34
N TYR A 357 16.06 -1.41 0.52
CA TYR A 357 15.18 -0.26 0.41
C TYR A 357 14.21 -0.22 1.58
N GLY A 358 13.80 0.98 1.96
CA GLY A 358 12.71 1.18 2.89
C GLY A 358 11.34 1.10 2.23
N ALA A 359 10.33 1.08 3.09
CA ALA A 359 8.94 0.99 2.72
C ALA A 359 8.53 2.09 1.74
N CYS A 360 7.68 1.72 0.76
CA CYS A 360 7.20 2.63 -0.28
C CYS A 360 6.57 3.92 0.30
N LEU A 361 7.07 5.08 -0.13
CA LEU A 361 6.65 6.41 0.37
C LEU A 361 5.15 6.65 0.28
N GLU A 362 4.55 6.39 -0.89
CA GLU A 362 3.16 6.74 -1.17
C GLU A 362 2.17 5.59 -0.87
N ARG A 363 2.68 4.35 -0.77
CA ARG A 363 1.84 3.16 -0.55
C ARG A 363 1.88 2.70 0.89
N CYS A 364 3.05 2.38 1.43
CA CYS A 364 3.15 1.66 2.70
C CYS A 364 3.35 2.60 3.89
N ARG A 365 4.21 3.63 3.77
CA ARG A 365 4.43 4.57 4.89
C ARG A 365 3.16 5.15 5.51
N PRO A 366 2.11 5.48 4.73
CA PRO A 366 0.86 5.99 5.30
C PRO A 366 0.17 5.02 6.27
N ILE A 367 0.34 3.70 6.13
CA ILE A 367 -0.31 2.70 6.99
C ILE A 367 0.61 2.18 8.10
N LEU A 368 1.93 2.29 7.92
CA LEU A 368 2.92 1.71 8.85
C LEU A 368 2.91 2.36 10.23
N GLY A 369 2.49 3.61 10.37
CA GLY A 369 2.42 4.26 11.68
C GLY A 369 1.47 3.54 12.64
N HIS A 370 0.29 3.15 12.16
CA HIS A 370 -0.63 2.30 12.92
C HIS A 370 0.00 0.94 13.23
N MET A 371 0.56 0.28 12.22
CA MET A 371 1.10 -1.08 12.35
C MET A 371 2.30 -1.17 13.29
N LEU A 372 3.08 -0.10 13.45
CA LEU A 372 4.20 0.01 14.38
C LEU A 372 3.81 0.59 15.74
N CYS A 373 2.56 1.03 15.93
CA CYS A 373 2.13 1.63 17.18
C CYS A 373 2.27 0.61 18.32
N ASP A 374 2.93 1.02 19.40
CA ASP A 374 3.27 0.22 20.58
C ASP A 374 4.24 -0.95 20.33
N ALA A 375 4.92 -1.00 19.16
CA ALA A 375 5.92 -2.01 18.85
C ALA A 375 7.16 -1.98 19.79
N ALA A 376 7.46 -0.80 20.32
CA ALA A 376 8.64 -0.53 21.14
C ALA A 376 8.36 -0.52 22.65
N LEU A 377 7.13 -0.78 23.12
CA LEU A 377 6.84 -0.72 24.55
C LEU A 377 7.52 -1.89 25.28
N GLU A 378 8.37 -1.50 26.21
CA GLU A 378 9.05 -2.36 27.17
C GLU A 378 8.03 -3.10 28.04
N LEU A 379 8.48 -4.24 28.54
CA LEU A 379 7.85 -5.05 29.57
C LEU A 379 7.56 -4.14 30.78
N GLU A 380 6.31 -3.68 30.94
CA GLU A 380 5.77 -3.29 32.24
C GLU A 380 5.28 -4.54 32.98
#